data_AF-T0R0W5-F1
#
_entry.id   AF-T0R0W5-F1
#
_cell.length_a   1.000
_cell.length_b   1.000
_cell.length_c   1.000
_cell.angle_alpha   90.00
_cell.angle_beta   90.00
_cell.angle_gamma   90.00
#
_symmetry.space_group_name_H-M   'P 1'
#
loop_
_entity.id
_entity.type
_entity.pdbx_description
1 polymer ?
#
loop_
_entity_poly.entity_id
_entity_poly.type
_entity_poly.pdbx_seq_one_letter_code
_entity_poly.pdbx_strand_id
1 'polypeptide(L)'
;MFPKLSLLFLLTLLGQTLLATPMWGEKLNYNTGDGPIIKDVTISDNFFLFEDEDFDGFSDKTDHDLDGDGIHNIVDLDPVNPNIKGIDIDQDGIFANVDIDFTLHIQKNEKAHAAQIQNEIFNQYGITLVIAAKTELREIKIIQELLQRDIVTRFNHLDVIVIDERNKNNSNYRGLYEKSWKQLTLYKTQLKEIEEFEMTLTHEFFHVIAQEDKAFYREFINAVGWQNNFYQHNGDKSHTRFQVARNSFHTGINKQLLNSNNFPSLYSASSPEEMFAEVGAATLLQDKSKHYLFLTRFSQYKEFKSSLAHQLMSDYLH
;
A
#
# COMPACT_ATOMS: atom_id res chain seq x y z
N MET A 1 -4.50 29.46 -67.77
CA MET A 1 -3.52 29.28 -66.68
C MET A 1 -4.33 29.20 -65.38
N PHE A 2 -4.60 27.98 -64.89
CA PHE A 2 -5.23 27.66 -63.59
C PHE A 2 -4.20 27.82 -62.45
N PRO A 3 -4.52 27.82 -61.12
CA PRO A 3 -5.67 27.22 -60.39
C PRO A 3 -6.42 28.17 -59.42
N LYS A 4 -7.74 27.98 -59.19
CA LYS A 4 -8.49 27.15 -58.20
C LYS A 4 -8.58 27.69 -56.75
N LEU A 5 -9.83 27.88 -56.34
CA LEU A 5 -10.35 27.97 -54.96
C LEU A 5 -9.87 26.80 -54.08
N SER A 6 -9.76 27.07 -52.78
CA SER A 6 -10.28 26.16 -51.75
C SER A 6 -10.73 26.93 -50.51
N LEU A 7 -12.00 26.69 -50.20
CA LEU A 7 -12.80 27.03 -49.03
C LEU A 7 -12.22 26.37 -47.77
N LEU A 8 -12.14 27.05 -46.61
CA LEU A 8 -12.62 26.50 -45.33
C LEU A 8 -12.67 27.55 -44.20
N PHE A 9 -13.53 27.22 -43.24
CA PHE A 9 -14.21 28.04 -42.26
C PHE A 9 -13.34 28.73 -41.20
N LEU A 10 -13.85 29.90 -40.81
CA LEU A 10 -13.60 30.63 -39.57
C LEU A 10 -14.28 29.89 -38.40
N LEU A 11 -13.60 29.64 -37.28
CA LEU A 11 -14.22 29.75 -35.95
C LEU A 11 -13.16 30.03 -34.89
N THR A 12 -13.33 31.18 -34.24
CA THR A 12 -12.55 31.73 -33.14
C THR A 12 -12.73 30.95 -31.85
N LEU A 13 -11.67 30.81 -31.04
CA LEU A 13 -11.82 30.71 -29.59
C LEU A 13 -10.71 31.46 -28.85
N LEU A 14 -11.14 32.46 -28.08
CA LEU A 14 -10.41 33.09 -26.98
C LEU A 14 -10.12 32.06 -25.89
N GLY A 15 -8.96 32.14 -25.23
CA GLY A 15 -8.66 31.26 -24.11
C GLY A 15 -7.38 31.61 -23.36
N GLN A 16 -7.46 32.65 -22.53
CA GLN A 16 -6.69 32.94 -21.33
C GLN A 16 -5.42 32.12 -21.05
N THR A 17 -4.29 32.83 -21.02
CA THR A 17 -3.11 32.44 -20.23
C THR A 17 -3.46 32.49 -18.74
N LEU A 18 -3.87 31.36 -18.18
CA LEU A 18 -3.76 31.08 -16.75
C LEU A 18 -2.41 30.41 -16.52
N LEU A 19 -1.44 31.19 -16.06
CA LEU A 19 -0.27 30.68 -15.36
C LEU A 19 -0.76 30.11 -14.02
N ALA A 20 -1.24 28.86 -14.05
CA ALA A 20 -1.38 28.07 -12.84
C ALA A 20 0.02 27.58 -12.45
N THR A 21 0.46 28.00 -11.27
CA THR A 21 1.63 27.47 -10.58
C THR A 21 1.60 25.94 -10.57
N PRO A 22 2.74 25.24 -10.75
CA PRO A 22 2.74 23.79 -10.69
C PRO A 22 2.25 23.37 -9.30
N MET A 23 1.17 22.61 -9.23
CA MET A 23 0.87 21.78 -8.06
C MET A 23 1.68 20.50 -8.23
N TRP A 24 2.61 20.28 -7.31
CA TRP A 24 3.63 19.25 -7.41
C TRP A 24 3.03 17.90 -7.07
N GLY A 25 2.88 17.05 -8.08
CA GLY A 25 2.70 15.61 -7.96
C GLY A 25 3.42 14.97 -9.13
N GLU A 26 4.32 14.03 -8.88
CA GLU A 26 4.78 13.18 -9.97
C GLU A 26 3.62 12.31 -10.41
N LYS A 27 3.52 12.20 -11.73
CA LYS A 27 2.53 11.41 -12.41
C LYS A 27 3.24 10.17 -12.92
N LEU A 28 2.60 9.01 -12.88
CA LEU A 28 3.06 7.82 -13.59
C LEU A 28 3.46 8.19 -15.00
N ASN A 29 4.67 7.89 -15.42
CA ASN A 29 5.15 8.25 -16.74
C ASN A 29 5.63 7.00 -17.48
N TYR A 30 4.79 6.48 -18.37
CA TYR A 30 5.08 5.29 -19.16
C TYR A 30 5.22 5.63 -20.62
N ASN A 31 6.11 4.94 -21.32
CA ASN A 31 6.25 5.10 -22.76
C ASN A 31 5.69 3.87 -23.47
N THR A 32 4.49 4.00 -24.03
CA THR A 32 3.75 2.89 -24.67
C THR A 32 4.07 2.74 -26.15
N GLY A 33 5.09 3.43 -26.67
CA GLY A 33 5.37 3.49 -28.11
C GLY A 33 4.50 4.50 -28.87
N ASP A 34 3.31 4.82 -28.35
CA ASP A 34 2.41 5.88 -28.85
C ASP A 34 2.62 7.25 -28.16
N GLY A 35 3.47 7.30 -27.13
CA GLY A 35 3.84 8.51 -26.40
C GLY A 35 3.87 8.30 -24.89
N PRO A 36 4.24 9.34 -24.11
CA PRO A 36 4.20 9.29 -22.67
C PRO A 36 2.75 9.36 -22.13
N ILE A 37 2.31 8.34 -21.40
CA ILE A 37 1.09 8.40 -20.58
C ILE A 37 1.48 8.98 -19.22
N ILE A 38 0.77 10.02 -18.79
CA ILE A 38 1.09 10.78 -17.58
C ILE A 38 -0.13 10.77 -16.62
N LYS A 39 -0.16 9.89 -15.61
CA LYS A 39 -1.32 9.67 -14.71
C LYS A 39 -1.04 9.97 -13.23
N ASP A 40 -1.97 10.59 -12.52
CA ASP A 40 -1.85 10.75 -11.06
C ASP A 40 -2.05 9.40 -10.34
N VAL A 41 -1.12 9.03 -9.45
CA VAL A 41 -1.15 7.79 -8.63
C VAL A 41 -2.01 7.95 -7.36
N THR A 42 -2.57 9.13 -7.16
CA THR A 42 -3.19 9.48 -5.90
C THR A 42 -4.70 9.52 -6.02
N ILE A 43 -5.36 9.02 -4.97
CA ILE A 43 -6.74 9.36 -4.60
C ILE A 43 -6.94 10.85 -4.91
N SER A 44 -7.84 11.18 -5.83
CA SER A 44 -8.14 12.58 -6.09
C SER A 44 -8.81 13.13 -4.83
N ASP A 45 -8.14 14.05 -4.14
CA ASP A 45 -8.72 14.78 -3.01
C ASP A 45 -9.95 15.62 -3.43
N ASN A 46 -10.27 15.66 -4.73
CA ASN A 46 -11.38 16.41 -5.31
C ASN A 46 -12.68 15.63 -5.43
N PHE A 47 -12.73 14.33 -5.11
CA PHE A 47 -14.00 13.60 -5.08
C PHE A 47 -14.85 14.08 -3.91
N PHE A 48 -16.08 14.52 -4.20
CA PHE A 48 -16.96 14.98 -3.13
C PHE A 48 -17.38 13.77 -2.28
N LEU A 49 -17.49 13.99 -0.96
CA LEU A 49 -17.84 12.94 0.01
C LEU A 49 -19.19 12.22 -0.23
N PHE A 50 -19.99 12.72 -1.17
CA PHE A 50 -21.36 12.28 -1.43
C PHE A 50 -21.60 11.89 -2.89
N GLU A 51 -20.59 12.02 -3.75
CA GLU A 51 -20.65 11.49 -5.11
C GLU A 51 -20.45 9.97 -5.04
N ASP A 52 -21.14 9.28 -5.93
CA ASP A 52 -21.29 7.82 -6.06
C ASP A 52 -21.68 7.61 -7.53
N GLU A 53 -20.68 7.69 -8.41
CA GLU A 53 -20.86 7.80 -9.87
C GLU A 53 -21.43 6.51 -10.48
N ASP A 54 -21.05 5.35 -9.94
CA ASP A 54 -21.53 4.03 -10.38
C ASP A 54 -22.79 3.54 -9.64
N PHE A 55 -23.19 4.22 -8.56
CA PHE A 55 -24.34 3.92 -7.72
C PHE A 55 -24.25 2.57 -6.98
N ASP A 56 -23.05 2.10 -6.66
CA ASP A 56 -22.84 0.87 -5.91
C ASP A 56 -23.03 1.02 -4.38
N GLY A 57 -23.16 2.28 -3.92
CA GLY A 57 -23.42 2.66 -2.54
C GLY A 57 -22.17 2.94 -1.71
N PHE A 58 -20.98 2.91 -2.32
CA PHE A 58 -19.78 3.53 -1.79
C PHE A 58 -19.66 4.95 -2.38
N SER A 59 -19.24 5.92 -1.56
CA SER A 59 -18.93 7.22 -2.15
C SER A 59 -17.59 7.15 -2.87
N ASP A 60 -17.46 7.91 -3.95
CA ASP A 60 -16.28 7.99 -4.83
C ASP A 60 -14.97 8.12 -4.04
N LYS A 61 -14.99 8.87 -2.92
CA LYS A 61 -13.82 9.05 -2.07
C LYS A 61 -13.28 7.75 -1.46
N THR A 62 -14.17 6.80 -1.22
CA THR A 62 -13.89 5.51 -0.59
C THR A 62 -14.12 4.34 -1.53
N ASP A 63 -14.30 4.63 -2.81
CA ASP A 63 -14.50 3.64 -3.84
C ASP A 63 -13.22 3.44 -4.66
N HIS A 64 -12.96 2.18 -4.97
CA HIS A 64 -11.78 1.68 -5.68
C HIS A 64 -12.08 1.38 -7.15
N ASP A 65 -13.34 1.46 -7.59
CA ASP A 65 -13.83 1.21 -8.96
C ASP A 65 -14.95 2.20 -9.31
N LEU A 66 -14.57 3.47 -9.48
CA LEU A 66 -15.46 4.64 -9.52
C LEU A 66 -16.56 4.60 -10.57
N ASP A 67 -16.35 3.86 -11.67
CA ASP A 67 -17.31 3.74 -12.76
C ASP A 67 -17.93 2.34 -12.88
N GLY A 68 -17.65 1.47 -11.91
CA GLY A 68 -18.23 0.15 -11.76
C GLY A 68 -17.86 -0.81 -12.89
N ASP A 69 -16.72 -0.60 -13.54
CA ASP A 69 -16.34 -1.34 -14.72
C ASP A 69 -15.53 -2.62 -14.42
N GLY A 70 -15.17 -2.80 -13.15
CA GLY A 70 -14.43 -3.93 -12.61
C GLY A 70 -12.91 -3.73 -12.59
N ILE A 71 -12.40 -2.54 -12.92
CA ILE A 71 -10.97 -2.24 -12.93
C ILE A 71 -10.64 -1.21 -11.88
N HIS A 72 -9.68 -1.54 -11.02
CA HIS A 72 -9.23 -0.64 -9.98
C HIS A 72 -8.80 0.73 -10.54
N ASN A 73 -9.26 1.82 -9.94
CA ASN A 73 -9.04 3.21 -10.35
C ASN A 73 -7.58 3.55 -10.71
N ILE A 74 -6.59 2.98 -10.01
CA ILE A 74 -5.16 3.20 -10.30
C ILE A 74 -4.69 2.46 -11.56
N VAL A 75 -5.29 1.33 -11.88
CA VAL A 75 -4.98 0.51 -13.06
C VAL A 75 -5.74 1.02 -14.29
N ASP A 76 -6.95 1.53 -14.11
CA ASP A 76 -7.82 2.01 -15.19
C ASP A 76 -7.28 3.26 -15.91
N LEU A 77 -7.29 3.31 -17.24
CA LEU A 77 -6.88 4.49 -17.98
C LEU A 77 -7.79 5.71 -17.74
N ASP A 78 -9.10 5.51 -17.59
CA ASP A 78 -10.09 6.58 -17.38
C ASP A 78 -11.10 6.19 -16.28
N PRO A 79 -10.76 6.39 -14.98
CA PRO A 79 -11.53 5.92 -13.83
C PRO A 79 -12.93 6.51 -13.65
N VAL A 80 -13.48 7.22 -14.62
CA VAL A 80 -14.82 7.82 -14.56
C VAL A 80 -15.63 7.50 -15.82
N ASN A 81 -15.13 6.59 -16.66
CA ASN A 81 -15.73 6.24 -17.93
C ASN A 81 -15.57 4.75 -18.22
N PRO A 82 -16.63 3.96 -18.01
CA PRO A 82 -16.55 2.49 -17.99
C PRO A 82 -16.26 1.85 -19.36
N ASN A 83 -16.11 2.70 -20.40
CA ASN A 83 -15.80 2.29 -21.76
C ASN A 83 -14.32 2.48 -22.12
N ILE A 84 -13.49 3.09 -21.26
CA ILE A 84 -12.09 3.43 -21.55
C ILE A 84 -11.15 2.88 -20.46
N LYS A 85 -10.86 1.60 -20.59
CA LYS A 85 -10.14 0.78 -19.59
C LYS A 85 -8.61 0.83 -19.66
N GLY A 86 -8.09 1.09 -20.86
CA GLY A 86 -6.68 0.89 -21.20
C GLY A 86 -6.48 -0.09 -22.35
N ILE A 87 -5.22 -0.30 -22.73
CA ILE A 87 -4.83 -1.24 -23.79
C ILE A 87 -3.86 -2.24 -23.19
N ASP A 88 -4.16 -3.52 -23.36
CA ASP A 88 -3.26 -4.65 -23.07
C ASP A 88 -2.53 -5.01 -24.38
N ILE A 89 -1.24 -4.65 -24.46
CA ILE A 89 -0.48 -4.68 -25.72
C ILE A 89 0.03 -6.09 -26.01
N ASP A 90 0.47 -6.82 -25.00
CA ASP A 90 1.07 -8.16 -25.12
C ASP A 90 0.15 -9.30 -24.65
N GLN A 91 -1.07 -8.96 -24.22
CA GLN A 91 -2.18 -9.88 -23.93
C GLN A 91 -1.93 -10.76 -22.71
N ASP A 92 -1.24 -10.23 -21.70
CA ASP A 92 -0.99 -10.92 -20.43
C ASP A 92 -2.06 -10.62 -19.35
N GLY A 93 -3.02 -9.72 -19.66
CA GLY A 93 -4.10 -9.30 -18.78
C GLY A 93 -3.80 -8.05 -17.97
N ILE A 94 -2.61 -7.46 -18.10
CA ILE A 94 -2.20 -6.22 -17.43
C ILE A 94 -2.17 -5.09 -18.45
N PHE A 95 -2.80 -3.95 -18.14
CA PHE A 95 -2.79 -2.82 -19.06
C PHE A 95 -1.42 -2.17 -19.16
N ALA A 96 -1.06 -1.73 -20.37
CA ALA A 96 0.23 -1.14 -20.69
C ALA A 96 0.60 0.10 -19.84
N ASN A 97 -0.39 0.77 -19.26
CA ASN A 97 -0.17 1.90 -18.35
C ASN A 97 0.18 1.50 -16.92
N VAL A 98 0.28 0.22 -16.57
CA VAL A 98 0.84 -0.24 -15.27
C VAL A 98 1.77 -1.44 -15.42
N ASP A 99 1.81 -2.04 -16.60
CA ASP A 99 2.69 -3.13 -16.95
C ASP A 99 4.18 -2.73 -16.94
N ILE A 100 4.99 -3.56 -16.29
CA ILE A 100 6.44 -3.42 -16.16
C ILE A 100 7.16 -3.53 -17.51
N ASP A 101 6.61 -4.22 -18.50
CA ASP A 101 7.21 -4.28 -19.82
C ASP A 101 7.30 -2.87 -20.46
N PHE A 102 6.40 -1.96 -20.10
CA PHE A 102 6.34 -0.59 -20.62
C PHE A 102 6.89 0.48 -19.65
N THR A 103 7.21 0.14 -18.40
CA THR A 103 7.74 1.12 -17.43
C THR A 103 9.19 1.54 -17.69
N LEU A 104 9.51 2.81 -17.38
CA LEU A 104 10.89 3.33 -17.38
C LEU A 104 11.54 3.29 -15.99
N HIS A 105 10.77 2.89 -14.97
CA HIS A 105 11.21 2.91 -13.58
C HIS A 105 12.04 1.68 -13.18
N ILE A 106 12.21 0.71 -14.08
CA ILE A 106 13.03 -0.49 -13.88
C ILE A 106 14.15 -0.53 -14.92
N GLN A 107 15.33 -0.97 -14.49
CA GLN A 107 16.49 -1.05 -15.38
C GLN A 107 16.25 -2.04 -16.52
N LYS A 108 16.70 -1.69 -17.73
CA LYS A 108 16.44 -2.49 -18.95
C LYS A 108 16.89 -3.95 -18.85
N ASN A 109 18.00 -4.22 -18.15
CA ASN A 109 18.54 -5.57 -17.94
C ASN A 109 17.75 -6.39 -16.89
N GLU A 110 16.95 -5.73 -16.06
CA GLU A 110 16.14 -6.34 -15.00
C GLU A 110 14.67 -6.51 -15.42
N LYS A 111 14.21 -5.66 -16.35
CA LYS A 111 12.81 -5.53 -16.76
C LYS A 111 12.13 -6.87 -17.07
N ALA A 112 12.71 -7.71 -17.91
CA ALA A 112 12.07 -8.97 -18.31
C ALA A 112 11.79 -9.90 -17.10
N HIS A 113 12.70 -9.94 -16.11
CA HIS A 113 12.48 -10.72 -14.90
C HIS A 113 11.45 -10.06 -13.98
N ALA A 114 11.44 -8.73 -13.91
CA ALA A 114 10.46 -8.00 -13.11
C ALA A 114 9.03 -8.15 -13.68
N ALA A 115 8.86 -8.08 -15.00
CA ALA A 115 7.59 -8.32 -15.69
C ALA A 115 7.09 -9.74 -15.47
N GLN A 116 7.98 -10.73 -15.58
CA GLN A 116 7.64 -12.12 -15.25
C GLN A 116 7.10 -12.25 -13.81
N ILE A 117 7.73 -11.59 -12.83
CA ILE A 117 7.27 -11.62 -11.43
C ILE A 117 5.91 -10.91 -11.28
N GLN A 118 5.68 -9.78 -11.97
CA GLN A 118 4.38 -9.10 -11.96
C GLN A 118 3.28 -10.03 -12.49
N ASN A 119 3.54 -10.72 -13.60
CA ASN A 119 2.61 -11.69 -14.18
C ASN A 119 2.36 -12.88 -13.26
N GLU A 120 3.38 -13.41 -12.59
CA GLU A 120 3.21 -14.47 -11.60
C GLU A 120 2.34 -13.99 -10.43
N ILE A 121 2.57 -12.78 -9.91
CA ILE A 121 1.78 -12.21 -8.81
C ILE A 121 0.33 -11.95 -9.24
N PHE A 122 0.12 -11.35 -10.42
CA PHE A 122 -1.21 -11.06 -10.95
C PHE A 122 -2.02 -12.35 -11.17
N ASN A 123 -1.44 -13.34 -11.85
CA ASN A 123 -2.13 -14.59 -12.15
C ASN A 123 -2.41 -15.44 -10.90
N GLN A 124 -1.51 -15.42 -9.91
CA GLN A 124 -1.67 -16.25 -8.71
C GLN A 124 -2.55 -15.59 -7.64
N TYR A 125 -2.43 -14.27 -7.45
CA TYR A 125 -3.05 -13.57 -6.32
C TYR A 125 -4.09 -12.53 -6.74
N GLY A 126 -4.20 -12.20 -8.03
CA GLY A 126 -5.08 -11.12 -8.52
C GLY A 126 -4.58 -9.73 -8.13
N ILE A 127 -3.31 -9.58 -7.78
CA ILE A 127 -2.71 -8.32 -7.32
C ILE A 127 -1.90 -7.70 -8.47
N THR A 128 -2.18 -6.44 -8.79
CA THR A 128 -1.42 -5.69 -9.79
C THR A 128 -0.33 -4.86 -9.11
N LEU A 129 0.93 -5.01 -9.56
CA LEU A 129 2.00 -4.12 -9.15
C LEU A 129 1.98 -2.83 -9.97
N VAL A 130 2.08 -1.67 -9.32
CA VAL A 130 2.12 -0.37 -9.98
C VAL A 130 3.43 0.32 -9.62
N ILE A 131 4.34 0.40 -10.60
CA ILE A 131 5.69 0.94 -10.40
C ILE A 131 5.74 2.40 -10.84
N ALA A 132 5.58 3.31 -9.88
CA ALA A 132 5.58 4.76 -10.07
C ALA A 132 6.93 5.43 -9.73
N ALA A 133 7.84 4.69 -9.12
CA ALA A 133 9.15 5.17 -8.68
C ALA A 133 10.25 4.21 -9.10
N LYS A 134 11.49 4.72 -9.21
CA LYS A 134 12.65 3.89 -9.54
C LYS A 134 12.74 2.69 -8.58
N THR A 135 12.68 1.49 -9.15
CA THR A 135 12.57 0.23 -8.42
C THR A 135 13.56 -0.78 -8.97
N GLU A 136 14.18 -1.54 -8.08
CA GLU A 136 15.14 -2.59 -8.42
C GLU A 136 14.48 -3.98 -8.37
N LEU A 137 14.98 -4.92 -9.17
CA LEU A 137 14.42 -6.29 -9.21
C LEU A 137 14.33 -6.96 -7.83
N ARG A 138 15.29 -6.70 -6.94
CA ARG A 138 15.30 -7.27 -5.59
C ARG A 138 14.10 -6.83 -4.73
N GLU A 139 13.56 -5.64 -4.96
CA GLU A 139 12.41 -5.11 -4.21
C GLU A 139 11.14 -5.82 -4.64
N ILE A 140 11.01 -6.07 -5.94
CA ILE A 140 9.89 -6.83 -6.53
C ILE A 140 9.94 -8.29 -6.07
N LYS A 141 11.15 -8.88 -5.98
CA LYS A 141 11.34 -10.22 -5.41
C LYS A 141 10.91 -10.30 -3.96
N ILE A 142 11.18 -9.28 -3.14
CA ILE A 142 10.71 -9.26 -1.75
C ILE A 142 9.17 -9.25 -1.68
N ILE A 143 8.49 -8.52 -2.57
CA ILE A 143 7.02 -8.58 -2.68
C ILE A 143 6.57 -9.99 -3.02
N GLN A 144 7.17 -10.60 -4.04
CA GLN A 144 6.87 -11.98 -4.43
C GLN A 144 7.08 -12.97 -3.28
N GLU A 145 8.24 -12.91 -2.63
CA GLU A 145 8.62 -13.81 -1.53
C GLU A 145 7.68 -13.67 -0.33
N LEU A 146 7.16 -12.46 -0.07
CA LEU A 146 6.17 -12.22 0.98
C LEU A 146 4.82 -12.83 0.64
N LEU A 147 4.33 -12.63 -0.58
CA LEU A 147 3.05 -13.20 -1.03
C LEU A 147 3.10 -14.73 -1.06
N GLN A 148 4.22 -15.31 -1.50
CA GLN A 148 4.47 -16.77 -1.52
C GLN A 148 4.60 -17.41 -0.12
N ARG A 149 4.50 -16.63 0.96
CA ARG A 149 4.38 -17.21 2.31
C ARG A 149 3.02 -17.87 2.54
N ASP A 150 2.04 -17.61 1.68
CA ASP A 150 0.68 -18.19 1.74
C ASP A 150 0.03 -18.04 3.13
N ILE A 151 0.34 -16.93 3.83
CA ILE A 151 -0.21 -16.61 5.16
C ILE A 151 -1.74 -16.48 5.09
N VAL A 152 -2.25 -15.99 3.95
CA VAL A 152 -3.67 -15.96 3.62
C VAL A 152 -3.90 -16.67 2.30
N THR A 153 -5.02 -17.38 2.19
CA THR A 153 -5.33 -18.23 1.03
C THR A 153 -5.92 -17.46 -0.15
N ARG A 154 -6.45 -16.26 0.09
CA ARG A 154 -7.03 -15.37 -0.92
C ARG A 154 -6.97 -13.93 -0.45
N PHE A 155 -6.72 -13.02 -1.38
CA PHE A 155 -6.82 -11.58 -1.17
C PHE A 155 -8.16 -11.08 -1.71
N ASN A 156 -8.96 -10.46 -0.85
CA ASN A 156 -10.20 -9.76 -1.24
C ASN A 156 -10.15 -8.26 -0.86
N HIS A 157 -9.15 -7.86 -0.09
CA HIS A 157 -8.94 -6.53 0.46
C HIS A 157 -7.59 -5.94 0.02
N LEU A 158 -6.95 -6.52 -0.99
CA LEU A 158 -5.74 -6.02 -1.63
C LEU A 158 -5.80 -6.34 -3.12
N ASP A 159 -5.94 -5.31 -3.93
CA ASP A 159 -6.00 -5.41 -5.39
C ASP A 159 -4.72 -4.85 -6.02
N VAL A 160 -4.08 -3.86 -5.38
CA VAL A 160 -2.88 -3.19 -5.92
C VAL A 160 -1.79 -2.99 -4.88
N ILE A 161 -0.54 -3.20 -5.31
CA ILE A 161 0.65 -2.77 -4.57
C ILE A 161 1.37 -1.71 -5.39
N VAL A 162 1.49 -0.51 -4.81
CA VAL A 162 2.05 0.66 -5.45
C VAL A 162 3.42 0.97 -4.86
N ILE A 163 4.41 1.18 -5.72
CA ILE A 163 5.72 1.72 -5.33
C ILE A 163 5.81 3.14 -5.86
N ASP A 164 5.64 4.12 -4.96
CA ASP A 164 5.60 5.55 -5.24
C ASP A 164 6.84 6.25 -4.66
N GLU A 165 7.14 7.47 -5.12
CA GLU A 165 8.33 8.20 -4.68
C GLU A 165 8.15 8.73 -3.26
N ARG A 166 7.01 9.38 -2.98
CA ARG A 166 6.74 10.04 -1.71
C ARG A 166 5.23 10.24 -1.50
N ASN A 167 4.81 10.22 -0.25
CA ASN A 167 3.47 10.67 0.09
C ASN A 167 3.39 12.21 0.00
N LYS A 168 2.43 12.73 -0.77
CA LYS A 168 2.25 14.17 -1.00
C LYS A 168 1.79 14.93 0.26
N ASN A 169 1.02 14.27 1.12
CA ASN A 169 0.39 14.87 2.30
C ASN A 169 1.29 14.75 3.55
N ASN A 170 2.13 13.72 3.63
CA ASN A 170 3.05 13.53 4.74
C ASN A 170 4.34 12.84 4.27
N SER A 171 5.39 13.64 4.06
CA SER A 171 6.69 13.14 3.62
C SER A 171 7.35 12.12 4.56
N ASN A 172 6.86 11.96 5.79
CA ASN A 172 7.41 11.00 6.76
C ASN A 172 6.81 9.59 6.63
N TYR A 173 5.74 9.41 5.83
CA TYR A 173 5.17 8.10 5.60
C TYR A 173 6.11 7.25 4.75
N ARG A 174 6.33 6.03 5.23
CA ARG A 174 7.19 5.02 4.60
C ARG A 174 6.37 4.02 3.79
N GLY A 175 5.19 3.68 4.29
CA GLY A 175 4.18 2.89 3.63
C GLY A 175 2.80 3.27 4.15
N LEU A 176 1.78 2.78 3.47
CA LEU A 176 0.39 2.96 3.85
C LEU A 176 -0.47 1.89 3.19
N TYR A 177 -1.23 1.15 4.00
CA TYR A 177 -2.36 0.37 3.52
C TYR A 177 -3.67 1.15 3.66
N GLU A 178 -4.34 1.41 2.54
CA GLU A 178 -5.65 2.04 2.50
C GLU A 178 -6.73 0.99 2.24
N LYS A 179 -7.43 0.60 3.31
CA LYS A 179 -8.43 -0.47 3.28
C LYS A 179 -9.52 -0.27 2.22
N SER A 180 -10.11 0.93 2.15
CA SER A 180 -11.22 1.19 1.24
C SER A 180 -10.79 1.11 -0.23
N TRP A 181 -9.56 1.53 -0.49
CA TRP A 181 -8.94 1.48 -1.80
C TRP A 181 -8.27 0.13 -2.10
N LYS A 182 -8.29 -0.83 -1.15
CA LYS A 182 -7.61 -2.13 -1.28
C LYS A 182 -6.17 -2.00 -1.81
N GLN A 183 -5.46 -0.99 -1.31
CA GLN A 183 -4.19 -0.55 -1.86
C GLN A 183 -3.11 -0.53 -0.79
N LEU A 184 -1.97 -1.13 -1.08
CA LEU A 184 -0.74 -0.99 -0.29
C LEU A 184 0.25 -0.11 -1.05
N THR A 185 0.67 1.00 -0.46
CA THR A 185 1.66 1.92 -1.07
C THR A 185 2.95 1.93 -0.28
N LEU A 186 4.10 1.89 -0.97
CA LEU A 186 5.43 2.07 -0.41
C LEU A 186 6.09 3.32 -0.98
N TYR A 187 6.66 4.16 -0.12
CA TYR A 187 7.22 5.45 -0.49
C TYR A 187 8.75 5.43 -0.51
N LYS A 188 9.33 5.30 -1.71
CA LYS A 188 10.76 5.03 -1.95
C LYS A 188 11.72 6.07 -1.36
N THR A 189 11.35 7.34 -1.29
CA THR A 189 12.24 8.40 -0.75
C THR A 189 12.61 8.14 0.72
N GLN A 190 11.71 7.46 1.46
CA GLN A 190 11.91 7.12 2.87
C GLN A 190 12.47 5.70 3.10
N LEU A 191 12.64 4.91 2.04
CA LEU A 191 13.07 3.51 2.06
C LEU A 191 14.38 3.36 1.31
N LYS A 192 15.48 3.74 1.98
CA LYS A 192 16.82 3.79 1.35
C LYS A 192 17.51 2.44 1.35
N GLU A 193 17.35 1.69 2.44
CA GLU A 193 17.91 0.35 2.59
C GLU A 193 16.86 -0.72 2.31
N ILE A 194 17.32 -1.85 1.78
CA ILE A 194 16.43 -2.93 1.37
C ILE A 194 15.71 -3.54 2.58
N GLU A 195 16.36 -3.55 3.74
CA GLU A 195 15.75 -4.00 5.00
C GLU A 195 14.67 -3.03 5.49
N GLU A 196 14.78 -1.72 5.24
CA GLU A 196 13.71 -0.77 5.55
C GLU A 196 12.50 -1.02 4.65
N PHE A 197 12.74 -1.30 3.37
CA PHE A 197 11.70 -1.67 2.41
C PHE A 197 10.98 -2.94 2.86
N GLU A 198 11.71 -4.02 3.12
CA GLU A 198 11.16 -5.32 3.56
C GLU A 198 10.35 -5.18 4.85
N MET A 199 10.86 -4.49 5.86
CA MET A 199 10.14 -4.29 7.13
C MET A 199 8.88 -3.43 6.95
N THR A 200 8.92 -2.43 6.07
CA THR A 200 7.77 -1.55 5.83
C THR A 200 6.69 -2.28 5.04
N LEU A 201 7.07 -2.96 3.95
CA LEU A 201 6.17 -3.84 3.21
C LEU A 201 5.51 -4.86 4.14
N THR A 202 6.30 -5.55 4.94
CA THR A 202 5.78 -6.58 5.85
C THR A 202 4.81 -5.98 6.86
N HIS A 203 5.13 -4.82 7.44
CA HIS A 203 4.23 -4.12 8.36
C HIS A 203 2.89 -3.79 7.69
N GLU A 204 2.90 -3.13 6.53
CA GLU A 204 1.66 -2.78 5.82
C GLU A 204 0.88 -4.02 5.38
N PHE A 205 1.59 -5.09 5.02
CA PHE A 205 0.97 -6.37 4.66
C PHE A 205 0.23 -7.02 5.85
N PHE A 206 0.68 -6.84 7.08
CA PHE A 206 -0.10 -7.31 8.23
C PHE A 206 -1.37 -6.48 8.49
N HIS A 207 -1.43 -5.22 8.03
CA HIS A 207 -2.71 -4.50 8.00
C HIS A 207 -3.69 -5.12 6.99
N VAL A 208 -3.18 -5.62 5.85
CA VAL A 208 -3.97 -6.42 4.89
C VAL A 208 -4.46 -7.71 5.55
N ILE A 209 -3.56 -8.48 6.18
CA ILE A 209 -3.92 -9.73 6.87
C ILE A 209 -5.00 -9.48 7.93
N ALA A 210 -4.95 -8.36 8.65
CA ALA A 210 -5.99 -8.01 9.62
C ALA A 210 -7.38 -7.82 8.98
N GLN A 211 -7.45 -7.47 7.70
CA GLN A 211 -8.70 -7.39 6.94
C GLN A 211 -9.13 -8.73 6.34
N GLU A 212 -8.17 -9.55 5.90
CA GLU A 212 -8.46 -10.87 5.33
C GLU A 212 -8.88 -11.88 6.40
N ASP A 213 -8.15 -11.93 7.52
CA ASP A 213 -8.46 -12.80 8.66
C ASP A 213 -8.85 -11.98 9.89
N LYS A 214 -10.04 -11.37 9.81
CA LYS A 214 -10.66 -10.63 10.93
C LYS A 214 -10.91 -11.52 12.15
N ALA A 215 -11.04 -12.84 11.96
CA ALA A 215 -11.27 -13.76 13.06
C ALA A 215 -10.01 -13.90 13.90
N PHE A 216 -8.88 -14.23 13.27
CA PHE A 216 -7.58 -14.29 13.93
C PHE A 216 -7.17 -12.94 14.51
N TYR A 217 -7.29 -11.85 13.75
CA TYR A 217 -6.99 -10.50 14.26
C TYR A 217 -7.72 -10.20 15.57
N ARG A 218 -9.03 -10.47 15.62
CA ARG A 218 -9.84 -10.23 16.83
C ARG A 218 -9.45 -11.16 17.97
N GLU A 219 -9.18 -12.43 17.69
CA GLU A 219 -8.70 -13.38 18.70
C GLU A 219 -7.37 -12.91 19.30
N PHE A 220 -6.40 -12.59 18.45
CA PHE A 220 -5.09 -12.09 18.83
C PHE A 220 -5.20 -10.85 19.71
N ILE A 221 -5.91 -9.81 19.26
CA ILE A 221 -6.04 -8.54 19.96
C ILE A 221 -6.72 -8.70 21.33
N ASN A 222 -7.75 -9.55 21.42
CA ASN A 222 -8.36 -9.87 22.70
C ASN A 222 -7.41 -10.64 23.63
N ALA A 223 -6.70 -11.64 23.10
CA ALA A 223 -5.80 -12.49 23.88
C ALA A 223 -4.63 -11.70 24.47
N VAL A 224 -4.05 -10.77 23.73
CA VAL A 224 -2.94 -9.93 24.21
C VAL A 224 -3.39 -8.79 25.13
N GLY A 225 -4.70 -8.51 25.19
CA GLY A 225 -5.29 -7.66 26.23
C GLY A 225 -5.97 -6.36 25.78
N TRP A 226 -6.22 -6.14 24.49
CA TRP A 226 -6.88 -4.94 23.99
C TRP A 226 -8.41 -5.05 24.04
N GLN A 227 -9.07 -4.03 24.59
CA GLN A 227 -10.54 -3.92 24.65
C GLN A 227 -11.00 -2.46 24.68
N ASN A 228 -11.81 -2.02 23.71
CA ASN A 228 -12.47 -0.69 23.70
C ASN A 228 -11.53 0.49 24.03
N ASN A 229 -10.36 0.57 23.37
CA ASN A 229 -9.29 1.55 23.63
C ASN A 229 -8.56 1.41 24.99
N PHE A 230 -8.74 0.29 25.67
CA PHE A 230 -7.94 -0.06 26.83
C PHE A 230 -7.00 -1.20 26.51
N TYR A 231 -5.86 -1.21 27.19
CA TYR A 231 -4.96 -2.34 27.23
C TYR A 231 -4.80 -2.83 28.67
N GLN A 232 -4.95 -4.14 28.87
CA GLN A 232 -4.62 -4.82 30.12
C GLN A 232 -3.89 -6.11 29.77
N HIS A 233 -2.62 -6.22 30.17
CA HIS A 233 -1.72 -7.29 29.72
C HIS A 233 -2.37 -8.67 29.80
N ASN A 234 -2.50 -9.34 28.66
CA ASN A 234 -3.12 -10.67 28.50
C ASN A 234 -4.54 -10.79 29.10
N GLY A 235 -5.25 -9.68 29.26
CA GLY A 235 -6.55 -9.63 29.96
C GLY A 235 -6.47 -9.95 31.46
N ASP A 236 -5.28 -10.02 32.05
CA ASP A 236 -5.11 -10.35 33.46
C ASP A 236 -5.43 -9.14 34.34
N LYS A 237 -6.43 -9.31 35.20
CA LYS A 237 -6.91 -8.30 36.15
C LYS A 237 -5.87 -7.93 37.21
N SER A 238 -4.83 -8.72 37.39
CA SER A 238 -3.70 -8.40 38.27
C SER A 238 -2.82 -7.28 37.71
N HIS A 239 -2.82 -7.10 36.39
CA HIS A 239 -2.08 -6.04 35.72
C HIS A 239 -2.90 -4.75 35.64
N THR A 240 -2.19 -3.62 35.68
CA THR A 240 -2.77 -2.29 35.48
C THR A 240 -3.47 -2.21 34.13
N ARG A 241 -4.69 -1.68 34.12
CA ARG A 241 -5.43 -1.36 32.92
C ARG A 241 -5.11 0.07 32.47
N PHE A 242 -4.64 0.22 31.25
CA PHE A 242 -4.26 1.50 30.65
C PHE A 242 -5.33 1.94 29.66
N GLN A 243 -5.71 3.21 29.69
CA GLN A 243 -6.49 3.83 28.63
C GLN A 243 -5.54 4.37 27.58
N VAL A 244 -5.72 3.96 26.32
CA VAL A 244 -4.90 4.41 25.20
C VAL A 244 -5.77 5.32 24.34
N ALA A 245 -5.43 6.60 24.29
CA ALA A 245 -6.12 7.54 23.41
C ALA A 245 -5.60 7.37 21.98
N ARG A 246 -6.49 7.35 20.98
CA ARG A 246 -6.06 7.49 19.59
C ARG A 246 -5.23 8.78 19.47
N ASN A 247 -4.06 8.68 18.84
CA ASN A 247 -3.08 9.76 18.67
C ASN A 247 -2.24 10.15 19.90
N SER A 248 -2.17 9.34 20.97
CA SER A 248 -1.23 9.58 22.08
C SER A 248 0.22 9.20 21.76
N PHE A 249 0.66 9.48 20.53
CA PHE A 249 2.08 9.62 20.26
C PHE A 249 2.61 10.64 21.27
N HIS A 250 3.47 10.18 22.19
CA HIS A 250 4.29 10.98 23.12
C HIS A 250 3.75 11.19 24.55
N THR A 251 2.66 10.56 24.99
CA THR A 251 2.29 10.63 26.42
C THR A 251 3.03 9.56 27.24
N GLY A 252 3.34 9.85 28.51
CA GLY A 252 4.04 8.93 29.43
C GLY A 252 3.34 7.57 29.63
N ILE A 253 2.07 7.45 29.24
CA ILE A 253 1.28 6.21 29.25
C ILE A 253 1.90 5.15 28.33
N ASN A 254 2.37 5.53 27.14
CA ASN A 254 2.99 4.57 26.21
C ASN A 254 4.24 3.95 26.80
N LYS A 255 5.05 4.71 27.56
CA LYS A 255 6.25 4.16 28.22
C LYS A 255 5.92 3.10 29.29
N GLN A 256 4.76 3.21 29.94
CA GLN A 256 4.34 2.24 30.96
C GLN A 256 3.80 0.95 30.35
N LEU A 257 3.17 1.03 29.16
CA LEU A 257 2.74 -0.13 28.39
C LEU A 257 3.92 -1.04 28.01
N LEU A 258 5.09 -0.46 27.74
CA LEU A 258 6.32 -1.19 27.38
C LEU A 258 6.90 -2.04 28.51
N ASN A 259 6.39 -1.90 29.74
CA ASN A 259 6.73 -2.87 30.79
C ASN A 259 6.10 -4.24 30.49
N SER A 260 5.13 -4.31 29.57
CA SER A 260 4.66 -5.55 29.00
C SER A 260 5.61 -6.04 27.91
N ASN A 261 5.86 -7.34 27.90
CA ASN A 261 6.65 -8.00 26.86
C ASN A 261 5.88 -8.18 25.54
N ASN A 262 4.58 -7.91 25.44
CA ASN A 262 3.85 -8.16 24.18
C ASN A 262 4.20 -7.20 23.03
N PHE A 263 4.91 -6.10 23.30
CA PHE A 263 5.19 -5.04 22.33
C PHE A 263 6.62 -5.16 21.80
N PRO A 264 6.84 -5.41 20.48
CA PRO A 264 8.18 -5.44 19.91
C PRO A 264 8.80 -4.04 19.73
N SER A 265 7.98 -2.98 19.70
CA SER A 265 8.40 -1.61 19.47
C SER A 265 7.53 -0.59 20.21
N LEU A 266 8.00 0.65 20.32
CA LEU A 266 7.19 1.77 20.83
C LEU A 266 5.94 2.02 19.98
N TYR A 267 6.07 1.80 18.68
CA TYR A 267 5.01 2.09 17.71
C TYR A 267 3.85 1.11 17.86
N SER A 268 4.15 -0.15 18.18
CA SER A 268 3.15 -1.20 18.43
C SER A 268 2.18 -0.90 19.58
N ALA A 269 2.49 0.07 20.47
CA ALA A 269 1.61 0.49 21.55
C ALA A 269 0.60 1.59 21.16
N SER A 270 0.64 2.07 19.90
CA SER A 270 -0.18 3.20 19.47
C SER A 270 -1.65 2.84 19.22
N SER A 271 -1.93 1.64 18.74
CA SER A 271 -3.27 1.09 18.54
C SER A 271 -3.23 -0.45 18.49
N PRO A 272 -4.38 -1.14 18.61
CA PRO A 272 -4.43 -2.58 18.38
C PRO A 272 -4.04 -2.97 16.94
N GLU A 273 -4.39 -2.17 15.94
CA GLU A 273 -3.99 -2.39 14.53
C GLU A 273 -2.46 -2.33 14.38
N GLU A 274 -1.82 -1.29 14.92
CA GLU A 274 -0.36 -1.14 14.88
C GLU A 274 0.35 -2.21 15.71
N MET A 275 -0.27 -2.66 16.80
CA MET A 275 0.25 -3.81 17.56
C MET A 275 0.28 -5.05 16.68
N PHE A 276 -0.82 -5.37 16.01
CA PHE A 276 -0.90 -6.56 15.15
C PHE A 276 0.14 -6.51 14.03
N ALA A 277 0.26 -5.37 13.35
CA ALA A 277 1.19 -5.18 12.25
C ALA A 277 2.67 -5.27 12.68
N GLU A 278 3.04 -4.62 13.78
CA GLU A 278 4.42 -4.68 14.29
C GLU A 278 4.79 -6.05 14.84
N VAL A 279 3.87 -6.74 15.53
CA VAL A 279 4.08 -8.13 16.01
C VAL A 279 4.27 -9.06 14.82
N GLY A 280 3.39 -8.97 13.82
CA GLY A 280 3.49 -9.75 12.59
C GLY A 280 4.85 -9.57 11.91
N ALA A 281 5.24 -8.31 11.66
CA ALA A 281 6.50 -7.99 11.02
C ALA A 281 7.73 -8.46 11.83
N ALA A 282 7.72 -8.25 13.15
CA ALA A 282 8.83 -8.67 14.02
C ALA A 282 8.98 -10.20 14.07
N THR A 283 7.86 -10.94 14.11
CA THR A 283 7.86 -12.40 14.15
C THR A 283 8.24 -12.99 12.80
N LEU A 284 7.72 -12.48 11.68
CA LEU A 284 8.01 -12.99 10.35
C LEU A 284 9.48 -12.76 9.97
N LEU A 285 10.03 -11.58 10.29
CA LEU A 285 11.40 -11.18 9.95
C LEU A 285 12.40 -11.52 11.07
N GLN A 286 12.09 -12.49 11.95
CA GLN A 286 12.91 -12.81 13.10
C GLN A 286 14.34 -13.29 12.77
N ASP A 287 14.57 -13.81 11.57
CA ASP A 287 15.90 -14.19 11.08
C ASP A 287 16.82 -12.97 10.92
N LYS A 288 16.24 -11.78 10.72
CA LYS A 288 16.95 -10.50 10.67
C LYS A 288 17.21 -9.90 12.05
N SER A 289 16.96 -10.60 13.16
CA SER A 289 17.04 -10.02 14.51
C SER A 289 18.44 -9.55 14.93
N LYS A 290 19.48 -9.82 14.13
CA LYS A 290 20.85 -9.33 14.34
C LYS A 290 21.17 -8.08 13.50
N HIS A 291 20.31 -7.72 12.55
CA HIS A 291 20.48 -6.54 11.71
C HIS A 291 20.19 -5.26 12.51
N TYR A 292 21.00 -4.22 12.31
CA TYR A 292 20.90 -3.01 13.14
C TYR A 292 19.59 -2.25 12.91
N LEU A 293 19.07 -2.22 11.67
CA LEU A 293 17.77 -1.61 11.37
C LEU A 293 16.61 -2.35 12.04
N PHE A 294 16.67 -3.69 12.06
CA PHE A 294 15.68 -4.50 12.76
C PHE A 294 15.67 -4.15 14.26
N LEU A 295 16.84 -4.14 14.89
CA LEU A 295 16.97 -3.81 16.32
C LEU A 295 16.55 -2.36 16.63
N THR A 296 16.73 -1.45 15.67
CA THR A 296 16.31 -0.05 15.82
C THR A 296 14.80 0.08 15.78
N ARG A 297 14.12 -0.62 14.85
CA ARG A 297 12.66 -0.65 14.75
C ARG A 297 12.04 -1.40 15.93
N PHE A 298 12.46 -2.65 16.13
CA PHE A 298 11.96 -3.56 17.16
C PHE A 298 12.85 -3.56 18.40
N SER A 299 12.98 -2.38 19.01
CA SER A 299 13.84 -2.15 20.17
C SER A 299 13.56 -3.04 21.40
N GLN A 300 12.41 -3.69 21.46
CA GLN A 300 11.99 -4.57 22.57
C GLN A 300 11.91 -6.04 22.16
N TYR A 301 12.48 -6.38 21.00
CA TYR A 301 12.37 -7.71 20.42
C TYR A 301 12.85 -8.84 21.35
N LYS A 302 13.87 -8.58 22.18
CA LYS A 302 14.44 -9.59 23.08
C LYS A 302 13.44 -10.08 24.12
N GLU A 303 12.75 -9.15 24.77
CA GLU A 303 11.68 -9.43 25.73
C GLU A 303 10.43 -9.95 25.02
N PHE A 304 10.13 -9.38 23.84
CA PHE A 304 8.99 -9.77 23.03
C PHE A 304 9.02 -11.23 22.57
N LYS A 305 10.19 -11.80 22.28
CA LYS A 305 10.32 -13.16 21.79
C LYS A 305 9.73 -14.23 22.72
N SER A 306 9.63 -13.97 24.03
CA SER A 306 9.03 -14.87 25.01
C SER A 306 7.59 -14.50 25.40
N SER A 307 6.97 -13.57 24.68
CA SER A 307 5.64 -13.06 24.97
C SER A 307 4.53 -13.93 24.39
N LEU A 308 3.31 -13.76 24.92
CA LEU A 308 2.11 -14.39 24.36
C LEU A 308 1.86 -13.90 22.92
N ALA A 309 2.07 -12.61 22.66
CA ALA A 309 1.90 -12.04 21.33
C ALA A 309 2.80 -12.70 20.28
N HIS A 310 4.09 -12.89 20.59
CA HIS A 310 5.01 -13.60 19.69
C HIS A 310 4.58 -15.05 19.47
N GLN A 311 4.17 -15.76 20.55
CA GLN A 311 3.72 -17.15 20.44
C GLN A 311 2.51 -17.28 19.52
N LEU A 312 1.43 -16.52 19.77
CA LEU A 312 0.21 -16.57 18.97
C LEU A 312 0.47 -16.24 17.49
N MET A 313 1.32 -15.24 17.22
CA MET A 313 1.68 -14.88 15.86
C MET A 313 2.55 -15.96 15.19
N SER A 314 3.49 -16.55 15.94
CA SER A 314 4.33 -17.63 15.43
C SER A 314 3.51 -18.89 15.11
N ASP A 315 2.51 -19.20 15.92
CA ASP A 315 1.57 -20.32 15.69
C ASP A 315 0.64 -20.06 14.50
N TYR A 316 0.35 -18.80 14.17
CA TYR A 316 -0.42 -18.43 12.99
C TYR A 316 0.38 -18.50 11.68
N LEU A 317 1.68 -18.24 11.74
CA LEU A 317 2.57 -18.24 10.58
C LEU A 317 3.12 -19.64 10.21
N HIS A 318 2.81 -20.68 11.00
CA HIS A 318 3.37 -22.03 10.87
C HIS A 318 2.32 -23.13 11.02
#